data_AF-U4QYM7-F1
#
_entry.id   AF-U4QYM7-F1
#
_cell.length_a   1.000
_cell.length_b   1.000
_cell.length_c   1.000
_cell.angle_alpha   90.00
_cell.angle_beta   90.00
_cell.angle_gamma   90.00
#
_symmetry.space_group_name_H-M   'P 1'
#
loop_
_entity.id
_entity.type
_entity.pdbx_description
1 polymer ?
#
loop_
_entity_poly.entity_id
_entity_poly.type
_entity_poly.pdbx_seq_one_letter_code
_entity_poly.pdbx_strand_id
1 'polypeptide(L)'
;MNKNGLLSAFLVVALGISLVVGCSSNIGTSEISPSGKTTTVASKGKVNEVSKNTNADEKKTRYISTSLDRIKEYSDLKSLKIAPYVFTGVCISSQPVFQNNTLYTLSKLKLTEVFKGNLSVGDTVSVVEIGGRTTYGEYKKECNITPKSFEVGDDSIPDDYNVVVGTDGFFPLEKDDDVLLFVGDTSGFLKDFNEPLFDIIGAYDGKLYPSGKDAYSRNSPSSTGVRTFAENTLKISKEELKALK
;
A
#
# COMPACT_ATOMS: atom_id res chain seq x y z
N MET A 1 3.16 38.02 -22.64
CA MET A 1 2.45 36.75 -22.31
C MET A 1 3.51 35.70 -21.99
N ASN A 2 3.87 35.56 -20.72
CA ASN A 2 4.86 34.57 -20.28
C ASN A 2 4.14 33.28 -19.86
N LYS A 3 4.47 32.18 -20.54
CA LYS A 3 4.10 30.82 -20.14
C LYS A 3 5.20 30.28 -19.25
N ASN A 4 4.96 30.23 -17.94
CA ASN A 4 5.79 29.45 -17.03
C ASN A 4 5.30 28.01 -17.06
N GLY A 5 5.99 27.16 -17.82
CA GLY A 5 5.82 25.71 -17.77
C GLY A 5 6.46 25.18 -16.49
N LEU A 6 5.62 24.68 -15.59
CA LEU A 6 6.05 23.96 -14.40
C LEU A 6 6.54 22.57 -14.87
N LEU A 7 7.85 22.33 -14.83
CA LEU A 7 8.42 21.00 -15.03
C LEU A 7 7.92 20.09 -13.90
N SER A 8 7.06 19.14 -14.24
CA SER A 8 6.79 17.98 -13.38
C SER A 8 8.04 17.10 -13.38
N ALA A 9 8.59 16.84 -12.20
CA ALA A 9 9.76 15.98 -12.03
C ALA A 9 9.34 14.52 -12.26
N PHE A 10 9.73 13.97 -13.41
CA PHE A 10 9.61 12.53 -13.68
C PHE A 10 10.53 11.75 -12.75
N LEU A 11 9.94 10.94 -11.88
CA LEU A 11 10.63 10.00 -11.02
C LEU A 11 11.02 8.76 -11.85
N VAL A 12 12.32 8.53 -12.01
CA VAL A 12 12.86 7.25 -12.49
C VAL A 12 13.14 6.40 -11.26
N VAL A 13 12.30 5.40 -11.00
CA VAL A 13 12.51 4.42 -9.92
C VAL A 13 13.38 3.28 -10.46
N ALA A 14 14.59 3.12 -9.90
CA ALA A 14 15.38 1.91 -10.06
C ALA A 14 15.01 0.95 -8.92
N LEU A 15 14.24 -0.11 -9.22
CA LEU A 15 13.91 -1.15 -8.24
C LEU A 15 15.09 -2.13 -8.09
N GLY A 16 15.77 -2.09 -6.94
CA GLY A 16 16.60 -3.18 -6.46
C GLY A 16 15.77 -4.14 -5.61
N ILE A 17 15.50 -5.35 -6.10
CA ILE A 17 14.81 -6.40 -5.33
C ILE A 17 15.84 -7.09 -4.43
N SER A 18 15.76 -6.86 -3.11
CA SER A 18 16.43 -7.68 -2.10
C SER A 18 15.40 -8.55 -1.40
N LEU A 19 15.46 -9.86 -1.62
CA LEU A 19 14.66 -10.86 -0.91
C LEU A 19 15.28 -11.11 0.47
N VAL A 20 14.57 -10.78 1.55
CA VAL A 20 14.94 -11.20 2.90
C VAL A 20 14.21 -12.50 3.19
N VAL A 21 14.91 -13.63 3.11
CA VAL A 21 14.41 -14.94 3.53
C VAL A 21 14.79 -15.15 4.99
N GLY A 22 13.80 -15.17 5.88
CA GLY A 22 14.01 -15.49 7.30
C GLY A 22 14.18 -16.99 7.50
N CYS A 23 15.42 -17.46 7.60
CA CYS A 23 15.71 -18.83 8.01
C CYS A 23 15.59 -18.96 9.54
N SER A 24 14.60 -19.73 10.00
CA SER A 24 14.54 -20.24 11.38
C SER A 24 15.29 -21.56 11.43
N SER A 25 16.42 -21.62 12.14
CA SER A 25 17.11 -22.87 12.44
C SER A 25 16.90 -23.22 13.92
N ASN A 26 16.09 -24.26 14.14
CA ASN A 26 16.01 -25.00 15.40
C ASN A 26 17.23 -25.95 15.48
N ILE A 27 18.09 -25.76 16.48
CA ILE A 27 18.98 -26.80 17.01
C ILE A 27 18.83 -26.75 18.53
N GLY A 28 18.29 -27.84 19.09
CA GLY A 28 18.27 -28.06 20.54
C GLY A 28 19.42 -28.95 20.97
N THR A 29 20.01 -28.67 22.14
CA THR A 29 20.28 -29.68 23.18
C THR A 29 20.53 -29.01 24.55
N SER A 30 19.81 -29.50 25.56
CA SER A 30 20.08 -29.64 27.03
C SER A 30 21.33 -28.99 27.65
N GLU A 31 21.38 -28.52 28.91
CA GLU A 31 20.57 -28.64 30.13
C GLU A 31 21.13 -27.66 31.19
N ILE A 32 20.45 -27.56 32.36
CA ILE A 32 20.86 -26.98 33.67
C ILE A 32 20.25 -25.58 34.00
N SER A 33 19.24 -25.62 34.87
CA SER A 33 18.69 -24.53 35.71
C SER A 33 19.56 -24.30 36.97
N PRO A 34 19.40 -23.25 37.82
CA PRO A 34 18.15 -22.50 38.08
C PRO A 34 18.27 -20.98 38.37
N SER A 35 17.09 -20.37 38.52
CA SER A 35 16.78 -19.23 39.42
C SER A 35 17.07 -17.82 38.91
N GLY A 36 15.98 -17.11 38.57
CA GLY A 36 15.97 -15.66 38.39
C GLY A 36 14.57 -15.16 38.04
N LYS A 37 13.79 -14.78 39.06
CA LYS A 37 12.48 -14.13 38.93
C LYS A 37 12.53 -13.00 37.89
N THR A 38 11.63 -13.02 36.90
CA THR A 38 11.18 -11.78 36.26
C THR A 38 9.69 -11.82 36.02
N THR A 39 9.05 -10.78 36.54
CA THR A 39 7.63 -10.51 36.69
C THR A 39 6.92 -10.40 35.34
N THR A 40 5.85 -11.15 35.16
CA THR A 40 4.86 -10.99 34.09
C THR A 40 4.16 -9.64 34.25
N VAL A 41 4.42 -8.70 33.35
CA VAL A 41 3.56 -7.51 33.18
C VAL A 41 2.66 -7.77 31.99
N ALA A 42 1.42 -8.14 32.28
CA ALA A 42 0.35 -8.19 31.31
C ALA A 42 0.02 -6.78 30.82
N SER A 43 0.28 -6.50 29.54
CA SER A 43 -0.31 -5.34 28.86
C SER A 43 -1.57 -5.77 28.12
N LYS A 44 -2.72 -5.38 28.68
CA LYS A 44 -4.02 -5.42 28.01
C LYS A 44 -4.08 -4.26 27.00
N GLY A 45 -3.63 -4.52 25.77
CA GLY A 45 -3.99 -3.69 24.62
C GLY A 45 -4.96 -4.46 23.74
N LYS A 46 -6.25 -4.07 23.73
CA LYS A 46 -7.21 -4.58 22.74
C LYS A 46 -6.81 -4.03 21.36
N VAL A 47 -6.14 -4.86 20.56
CA VAL A 47 -6.03 -4.64 19.11
C VAL A 47 -7.41 -4.89 18.54
N ASN A 48 -8.06 -3.85 18.01
CA ASN A 48 -9.28 -4.01 17.24
C ASN A 48 -8.88 -4.55 15.86
N GLU A 49 -8.79 -5.86 15.77
CA GLU A 49 -8.58 -6.59 14.53
C GLU A 49 -9.91 -6.61 13.76
N VAL A 50 -9.93 -6.07 12.54
CA VAL A 50 -11.05 -6.29 11.61
C VAL A 50 -10.76 -7.61 10.91
N SER A 51 -11.22 -8.72 11.48
CA SER A 51 -11.06 -10.04 10.86
C SER A 51 -12.12 -10.23 9.77
N LYS A 52 -11.66 -10.40 8.51
CA LYS A 52 -12.45 -11.05 7.46
C LYS A 52 -12.19 -12.56 7.55
N ASN A 53 -13.25 -13.36 7.45
CA ASN A 53 -13.24 -14.83 7.46
C ASN A 53 -12.15 -15.40 6.54
N THR A 54 -11.25 -16.21 7.11
CA THR A 54 -10.18 -16.89 6.38
C THR A 54 -10.69 -18.21 5.80
N ASN A 55 -11.04 -18.18 4.51
CA ASN A 55 -11.30 -19.38 3.72
C ASN A 55 -9.96 -20.05 3.31
N ALA A 56 -10.03 -21.33 2.95
CA ALA A 56 -8.91 -22.20 2.56
C ALA A 56 -8.02 -21.68 1.38
N ASP A 57 -8.39 -20.57 0.73
CA ASP A 57 -7.65 -19.91 -0.34
C ASP A 57 -6.38 -19.18 0.13
N GLU A 58 -6.23 -18.87 1.42
CA GLU A 58 -5.04 -18.18 1.93
C GLU A 58 -3.74 -18.97 1.74
N LYS A 59 -3.80 -20.30 1.59
CA LYS A 59 -2.61 -21.12 1.29
C LYS A 59 -2.03 -20.89 -0.11
N LYS A 60 -2.78 -20.23 -1.01
CA LYS A 60 -2.37 -19.93 -2.39
C LYS A 60 -1.95 -18.48 -2.62
N THR A 61 -2.01 -17.61 -1.61
CA THR A 61 -1.65 -16.20 -1.76
C THR A 61 -0.27 -15.94 -1.17
N ARG A 62 0.63 -15.35 -1.97
CA ARG A 62 1.94 -14.87 -1.52
C ARG A 62 1.96 -13.36 -1.50
N TYR A 63 2.38 -12.80 -0.37
CA TYR A 63 2.60 -11.36 -0.23
C TYR A 63 4.07 -11.06 -0.50
N ILE A 64 4.31 -10.17 -1.45
CA ILE A 64 5.65 -9.73 -1.85
C ILE A 64 5.72 -8.24 -1.55
N SER A 65 6.61 -7.83 -0.65
CA SER A 65 6.88 -6.42 -0.45
C SER A 65 8.22 -6.07 -1.08
N THR A 66 8.18 -5.09 -1.98
CA THR A 66 9.39 -4.41 -2.47
C THR A 66 9.77 -3.29 -1.50
N SER A 67 11.00 -2.80 -1.61
CA SER A 67 11.44 -1.60 -0.90
C SER A 67 11.50 -0.43 -1.87
N LEU A 68 11.09 0.75 -1.41
CA LEU A 68 11.21 1.99 -2.17
C LEU A 68 12.18 2.93 -1.48
N ASP A 69 13.27 3.27 -2.15
CA ASP A 69 14.16 4.34 -1.70
C ASP A 69 13.48 5.69 -1.94
N ARG A 70 13.06 6.33 -0.85
CA ARG A 70 12.30 7.59 -0.91
C ARG A 70 13.24 8.77 -0.70
N ILE A 71 13.18 9.74 -1.61
CA ILE A 71 13.83 11.05 -1.43
C ILE A 71 13.13 11.86 -0.32
N LYS A 72 11.83 11.63 -0.12
CA LYS A 72 11.00 12.33 0.87
C LYS A 72 9.93 11.41 1.43
N GLU A 73 9.82 11.42 2.76
CA GLU A 73 8.73 10.78 3.49
C GLU A 73 7.66 11.82 3.84
N TYR A 74 6.39 11.40 3.80
CA TYR A 74 5.26 12.23 4.19
C TYR A 74 4.66 11.70 5.49
N SER A 75 5.28 11.98 6.63
CA SER A 75 4.91 11.37 7.92
C SER A 75 3.83 12.14 8.72
N ASP A 76 3.47 13.34 8.28
CA ASP A 76 2.50 14.20 8.98
C ASP A 76 1.53 14.93 8.04
N LEU A 77 0.42 15.45 8.59
CA LEU A 77 -0.58 16.19 7.82
C LEU A 77 0.05 17.38 7.08
N LYS A 78 0.97 18.13 7.71
CA LYS A 78 1.61 19.32 7.13
C LYS A 78 2.34 18.98 5.83
N SER A 79 3.06 17.87 5.81
CA SER A 79 3.77 17.35 4.65
C SER A 79 2.80 16.92 3.55
N LEU A 80 1.66 16.33 3.91
CA LEU A 80 0.62 15.87 2.98
C LEU A 80 -0.24 16.99 2.40
N LYS A 81 -0.32 18.18 3.03
CA LYS A 81 -1.09 19.33 2.53
C LYS A 81 -0.67 19.80 1.13
N ILE A 82 0.50 19.38 0.64
CA ILE A 82 0.92 19.66 -0.73
C ILE A 82 0.00 19.05 -1.78
N ALA A 83 -0.76 18.00 -1.41
CA ALA A 83 -1.68 17.33 -2.32
C ALA A 83 -2.69 18.32 -2.88
N PRO A 84 -2.84 18.43 -4.22
CA PRO A 84 -3.87 19.29 -4.81
C PRO A 84 -5.29 18.80 -4.50
N TYR A 85 -5.48 17.50 -4.31
CA TYR A 85 -6.77 16.89 -4.02
C TYR A 85 -6.72 16.08 -2.72
N VAL A 86 -7.76 16.23 -1.90
CA VAL A 86 -7.95 15.46 -0.67
C VAL A 86 -9.41 15.08 -0.57
N PHE A 87 -9.70 13.78 -0.51
CA PHE A 87 -11.06 13.25 -0.49
C PHE A 87 -11.12 11.91 0.22
N THR A 88 -12.32 11.50 0.61
CA THR A 88 -12.62 10.12 0.96
C THR A 88 -13.42 9.44 -0.13
N GLY A 89 -13.29 8.13 -0.24
CA GLY A 89 -14.06 7.36 -1.19
C GLY A 89 -14.01 5.88 -0.93
N VAL A 90 -14.99 5.18 -1.50
CA VAL A 90 -15.06 3.72 -1.49
C VAL A 90 -14.55 3.20 -2.82
N CYS A 91 -13.58 2.29 -2.77
CA CYS A 91 -13.07 1.61 -3.95
C CYS A 91 -14.14 0.66 -4.51
N ILE A 92 -14.67 0.97 -5.69
CA ILE A 92 -15.73 0.19 -6.34
C ILE A 92 -15.17 -0.91 -7.26
N SER A 93 -13.94 -0.73 -7.75
CA SER A 93 -13.22 -1.73 -8.54
C SER A 93 -11.71 -1.48 -8.45
N SER A 94 -10.93 -2.55 -8.46
CA SER A 94 -9.46 -2.53 -8.47
C SER A 94 -8.99 -3.63 -9.42
N GLN A 95 -8.06 -3.31 -10.32
CA GLN A 95 -7.53 -4.25 -11.31
C GLN A 95 -6.03 -4.06 -11.51
N PRO A 96 -5.26 -5.14 -11.78
CA PRO A 96 -3.86 -5.02 -12.12
C PRO A 96 -3.70 -4.34 -13.49
N VAL A 97 -2.66 -3.52 -13.61
CA VAL A 97 -2.21 -2.92 -14.87
C VAL A 97 -0.70 -3.04 -14.92
N PHE A 98 -0.16 -3.42 -16.08
CA PHE A 98 1.29 -3.60 -16.26
C PHE A 98 1.83 -2.54 -17.20
N GLN A 99 2.90 -1.88 -16.78
CA GLN A 99 3.59 -0.89 -17.61
C GLN A 99 5.06 -0.82 -17.25
N ASN A 100 5.94 -0.74 -18.26
CA ASN A 100 7.38 -0.61 -18.07
C ASN A 100 7.94 -1.67 -17.10
N ASN A 101 7.51 -2.93 -17.29
CA ASN A 101 7.90 -4.07 -16.46
C ASN A 101 7.56 -3.90 -14.97
N THR A 102 6.55 -3.09 -14.67
CA THR A 102 6.10 -2.79 -13.31
C THR A 102 4.61 -3.06 -13.21
N LEU A 103 4.23 -3.75 -12.13
CA LEU A 103 2.83 -3.98 -11.76
C LEU A 103 2.32 -2.74 -11.02
N TYR A 104 1.17 -2.24 -11.48
CA TYR A 104 0.37 -1.21 -10.86
C TYR A 104 -1.04 -1.73 -10.58
N THR A 105 -1.76 -1.00 -9.73
CA THR A 105 -3.19 -1.19 -9.50
C THR A 105 -3.92 0.05 -9.99
N LEU A 106 -4.91 -0.16 -10.86
CA LEU A 106 -5.85 0.89 -11.24
C LEU A 106 -7.15 0.70 -10.46
N SER A 107 -7.40 1.62 -9.54
CA SER A 107 -8.58 1.61 -8.67
C SER A 107 -9.56 2.69 -9.10
N LYS A 108 -10.86 2.38 -9.12
CA LYS A 108 -11.93 3.38 -9.25
C LYS A 108 -12.56 3.61 -7.90
N LEU A 109 -12.66 4.86 -7.48
CA LEU A 109 -13.27 5.23 -6.20
C LEU A 109 -14.52 6.08 -6.44
N LYS A 110 -15.60 5.77 -5.71
CA LYS A 110 -16.77 6.64 -5.57
C LYS A 110 -16.54 7.58 -4.39
N LEU A 111 -16.51 8.89 -4.65
CA LEU A 111 -16.20 9.88 -3.62
C LEU A 111 -17.34 10.03 -2.62
N THR A 112 -17.01 10.02 -1.33
CA THR A 112 -17.95 10.16 -0.21
C THR A 112 -17.85 11.53 0.46
N GLU A 113 -16.65 12.11 0.55
CA GLU A 113 -16.42 13.49 1.01
C GLU A 113 -15.25 14.10 0.22
N VAL A 114 -15.27 15.41 -0.03
CA VAL A 114 -14.16 16.14 -0.67
C VAL A 114 -13.73 17.28 0.25
N PHE A 115 -12.45 17.31 0.62
CA PHE A 115 -11.87 18.30 1.53
C PHE A 115 -11.05 19.37 0.81
N LYS A 116 -10.47 19.02 -0.35
CA LYS A 116 -9.62 19.91 -1.15
C LYS A 116 -9.66 19.53 -2.63
N GLY A 117 -9.61 20.52 -3.51
CA GLY A 117 -9.65 20.36 -4.97
C GLY A 117 -11.03 20.67 -5.56
N ASN A 118 -11.18 20.54 -6.88
CA ASN A 118 -12.41 20.84 -7.63
C ASN A 118 -13.23 19.58 -7.98
N LEU A 119 -13.18 18.55 -7.14
CA LEU A 119 -14.00 17.34 -7.25
C LEU A 119 -15.29 17.48 -6.44
N SER A 120 -16.30 16.69 -6.77
CA SER A 120 -17.59 16.67 -6.07
C SER A 120 -17.88 15.32 -5.42
N VAL A 121 -18.63 15.35 -4.32
CA VAL A 121 -19.16 14.13 -3.70
C VAL A 121 -20.02 13.39 -4.72
N GLY A 122 -19.83 12.08 -4.81
CA GLY A 122 -20.48 11.25 -5.81
C GLY A 122 -19.76 11.19 -7.15
N ASP A 123 -18.67 11.92 -7.38
CA ASP A 123 -17.83 11.66 -8.55
C ASP A 123 -17.18 10.27 -8.47
N THR A 124 -16.79 9.76 -9.63
CA THR A 124 -15.93 8.57 -9.73
C THR A 124 -14.58 9.00 -10.27
N VAL A 125 -13.52 8.66 -9.54
CA VAL A 125 -12.14 8.99 -9.90
C VAL A 125 -11.31 7.73 -10.04
N SER A 126 -10.27 7.80 -10.87
CA SER A 126 -9.32 6.72 -11.07
C SER A 126 -8.01 7.04 -10.36
N VAL A 127 -7.51 6.09 -9.57
CA VAL A 127 -6.26 6.21 -8.81
C VAL A 127 -5.33 5.06 -9.22
N VAL A 128 -4.07 5.37 -9.50
CA VAL A 128 -3.02 4.39 -9.74
C VAL A 128 -2.08 4.27 -8.55
N GLU A 129 -1.73 3.03 -8.20
CA GLU A 129 -0.79 2.69 -7.13
C GLU A 129 0.26 1.71 -7.68
N ILE A 130 1.51 1.81 -7.21
CA ILE A 130 2.53 0.78 -7.50
C ILE A 130 2.22 -0.51 -6.73
N GLY A 131 2.41 -1.66 -7.35
CA GLY A 131 2.03 -2.96 -6.81
C GLY A 131 0.65 -3.40 -7.28
N GLY A 132 0.22 -4.61 -6.91
CA GLY A 132 -1.05 -5.16 -7.39
C GLY A 132 -1.35 -6.57 -6.95
N ARG A 133 -2.53 -7.04 -7.37
CA ARG A 133 -3.02 -8.41 -7.14
C ARG A 133 -3.16 -9.09 -8.48
N THR A 134 -2.45 -10.20 -8.67
CA THR A 134 -2.40 -10.95 -9.93
C THR A 134 -1.99 -12.39 -9.62
N THR A 135 -1.78 -13.20 -10.65
CA THR A 135 -1.13 -14.52 -10.54
C THR A 135 0.39 -14.38 -10.66
N TYR A 136 1.14 -15.31 -10.08
CA TYR A 136 2.60 -15.29 -10.19
C TYR A 136 3.07 -15.45 -11.63
N GLY A 137 2.39 -16.26 -12.44
CA GLY A 137 2.72 -16.44 -13.86
C GLY A 137 2.60 -15.14 -14.65
N GLU A 138 1.51 -14.39 -14.45
CA GLU A 138 1.31 -13.08 -15.09
C GLU A 138 2.32 -12.05 -14.58
N TYR A 139 2.56 -12.00 -13.26
CA TYR A 139 3.56 -11.12 -12.67
C TYR A 139 4.97 -11.36 -13.24
N LYS A 140 5.40 -12.62 -13.36
CA LYS A 140 6.71 -12.95 -13.96
C LYS A 140 6.80 -12.51 -15.41
N LYS A 141 5.76 -12.81 -16.19
CA LYS A 141 5.69 -12.50 -17.63
C LYS A 141 5.76 -11.00 -17.88
N GLU A 142 4.94 -10.23 -17.19
CA GLU A 142 4.77 -8.80 -17.48
C GLU A 142 5.84 -7.93 -16.80
N CYS A 143 6.42 -8.37 -15.67
CA CYS A 143 7.47 -7.63 -14.96
C CYS A 143 8.89 -8.09 -15.29
N ASN A 144 9.07 -8.97 -16.30
CA ASN A 144 10.37 -9.53 -16.71
C ASN A 144 11.19 -10.11 -15.55
N ILE A 145 10.52 -10.74 -14.58
CA ILE A 145 11.21 -11.41 -13.47
C ILE A 145 11.86 -12.65 -14.02
N THR A 146 13.16 -12.54 -14.28
CA THR A 146 13.96 -13.66 -14.77
C THR A 146 14.39 -14.49 -13.57
N PRO A 147 14.02 -15.78 -13.49
CA PRO A 147 14.53 -16.66 -12.44
C PRO A 147 16.05 -16.64 -12.48
N LYS A 148 16.70 -16.32 -11.37
CA LYS A 148 18.17 -16.35 -11.32
C LYS A 148 18.62 -17.81 -11.33
N SER A 149 19.76 -18.10 -11.95
CA SER A 149 20.24 -19.47 -12.14
C SER A 149 20.50 -20.25 -10.85
N PHE A 150 20.58 -19.58 -9.70
CA PHE A 150 20.69 -20.19 -8.37
C PHE A 150 19.34 -20.36 -7.64
N GLU A 151 18.25 -19.79 -8.16
CA GLU A 151 16.87 -19.97 -7.66
C GLU A 151 16.21 -21.24 -8.21
N VAL A 152 16.96 -22.05 -8.99
CA VAL A 152 16.52 -23.32 -9.60
C VAL A 152 16.47 -24.47 -8.57
N GLY A 153 16.25 -24.16 -7.30
CA GLY A 153 16.10 -25.13 -6.21
C GLY A 153 14.70 -25.06 -5.60
N ASP A 154 13.93 -26.14 -5.75
CA ASP A 154 12.69 -26.63 -5.09
C ASP A 154 11.58 -25.71 -4.52
N ASP A 155 11.73 -24.38 -4.46
CA ASP A 155 10.71 -23.45 -3.92
C ASP A 155 10.21 -22.44 -4.97
N SER A 156 10.09 -22.85 -6.24
CA SER A 156 9.46 -21.99 -7.26
C SER A 156 7.99 -21.79 -6.91
N ILE A 157 7.55 -20.53 -6.76
CA ILE A 157 6.13 -20.21 -6.61
C ILE A 157 5.40 -20.69 -7.88
N PRO A 158 4.35 -21.54 -7.77
CA PRO A 158 3.61 -21.99 -8.94
C PRO A 158 2.91 -20.82 -9.66
N ASP A 159 2.78 -20.90 -10.99
CA ASP A 159 2.24 -19.81 -11.80
C ASP A 159 0.79 -19.43 -11.45
N ASP A 160 0.00 -20.39 -10.96
CA ASP A 160 -1.40 -20.22 -10.57
C ASP A 160 -1.57 -19.66 -9.16
N TYR A 161 -0.47 -19.45 -8.40
CA TYR A 161 -0.55 -18.82 -7.09
C TYR A 161 -0.91 -17.35 -7.24
N ASN A 162 -1.79 -16.88 -6.35
CA ASN A 162 -2.07 -15.46 -6.24
C ASN A 162 -0.86 -14.78 -5.62
N VAL A 163 -0.50 -13.61 -6.14
CA VAL A 163 0.49 -12.73 -5.54
C VAL A 163 -0.10 -11.36 -5.27
N VAL A 164 0.26 -10.82 -4.12
CA VAL A 164 -0.07 -9.47 -3.70
C VAL A 164 1.24 -8.73 -3.54
N VAL A 165 1.51 -7.83 -4.48
CA VAL A 165 2.75 -7.05 -4.50
C VAL A 165 2.48 -5.68 -3.90
N GLY A 166 3.29 -5.32 -2.91
CA GLY A 166 3.26 -4.04 -2.22
C GLY A 166 4.63 -3.40 -2.11
N THR A 167 4.68 -2.30 -1.38
CA THR A 167 5.90 -1.52 -1.14
C THR A 167 5.99 -1.16 0.33
N ASP A 168 7.13 -1.43 0.96
CA ASP A 168 7.40 -1.18 2.39
C ASP A 168 6.34 -1.75 3.34
N GLY A 169 5.74 -2.89 2.98
CA GLY A 169 4.66 -3.54 3.72
C GLY A 169 3.27 -2.91 3.54
N PHE A 170 3.12 -1.96 2.62
CA PHE A 170 1.83 -1.38 2.23
C PHE A 170 1.35 -1.99 0.92
N PHE A 171 0.05 -2.27 0.85
CA PHE A 171 -0.55 -2.95 -0.29
C PHE A 171 -1.63 -2.09 -0.97
N PRO A 172 -1.87 -2.28 -2.29
CA PRO A 172 -2.82 -1.48 -3.05
C PRO A 172 -4.26 -1.64 -2.55
N LEU A 173 -5.12 -0.71 -2.95
CA LEU A 173 -6.55 -0.76 -2.67
C LEU A 173 -7.20 -2.04 -3.21
N GLU A 174 -8.16 -2.54 -2.46
CA GLU A 174 -9.10 -3.60 -2.81
C GLU A 174 -10.49 -3.02 -3.00
N LYS A 175 -11.34 -3.78 -3.69
CA LYS A 175 -12.76 -3.48 -3.72
C LYS A 175 -13.32 -3.40 -2.28
N ASP A 176 -14.24 -2.47 -2.08
CA ASP A 176 -14.93 -2.18 -0.83
C ASP A 176 -14.04 -1.51 0.25
N ASP A 177 -12.81 -1.11 -0.09
CA ASP A 177 -12.00 -0.27 0.79
C ASP A 177 -12.58 1.14 0.90
N ASP A 178 -12.80 1.58 2.13
CA ASP A 178 -13.08 2.99 2.47
C ASP A 178 -11.77 3.66 2.90
N VAL A 179 -11.41 4.76 2.25
CA VAL A 179 -10.12 5.44 2.41
C VAL A 179 -10.24 6.95 2.37
N LEU A 180 -9.31 7.60 3.07
CA LEU A 180 -8.91 8.99 2.87
C LEU A 180 -7.66 9.00 1.99
N LEU A 181 -7.70 9.75 0.88
CA LEU A 181 -6.58 9.89 -0.03
C LEU A 181 -6.12 11.34 -0.17
N PHE A 182 -4.80 11.52 -0.15
CA PHE A 182 -4.07 12.71 -0.58
C PHE A 182 -3.42 12.39 -1.93
N VAL A 183 -3.88 13.05 -3.00
CA VAL A 183 -3.50 12.66 -4.37
C VAL A 183 -3.04 13.81 -5.24
N GLY A 184 -2.17 13.49 -6.21
CA GLY A 184 -1.70 14.34 -7.29
C GLY A 184 -2.28 13.92 -8.64
N ASP A 185 -2.30 14.84 -9.62
CA ASP A 185 -2.66 14.52 -11.00
C ASP A 185 -1.47 13.82 -11.68
N THR A 186 -1.72 12.64 -12.24
CA THR A 186 -0.76 11.81 -12.97
C THR A 186 -1.33 11.39 -14.34
N SER A 187 -2.29 12.16 -14.87
CA SER A 187 -2.92 11.91 -16.17
C SER A 187 -1.88 11.78 -17.28
N GLY A 188 -2.04 10.77 -18.13
CA GLY A 188 -1.08 10.41 -19.17
C GLY A 188 0.09 9.52 -18.69
N PHE A 189 0.15 9.16 -17.40
CA PHE A 189 1.14 8.21 -16.90
C PHE A 189 0.94 6.81 -17.50
N LEU A 190 -0.29 6.28 -17.48
CA LEU A 190 -0.64 4.99 -18.09
C LEU A 190 -0.93 5.18 -19.58
N LYS A 191 -0.15 4.51 -20.45
CA LYS A 191 -0.21 4.68 -21.92
C LYS A 191 -1.59 4.39 -22.52
N ASP A 192 -2.29 3.39 -21.99
CA ASP A 192 -3.59 2.94 -22.49
C ASP A 192 -4.78 3.46 -21.65
N PHE A 193 -4.57 4.55 -20.89
CA PHE A 193 -5.59 5.15 -20.04
C PHE A 193 -5.69 6.67 -20.26
N ASN A 194 -6.79 7.10 -20.88
CA ASN A 194 -6.96 8.47 -21.38
C ASN A 194 -7.92 9.33 -20.53
N GLU A 195 -8.36 8.84 -19.37
CA GLU A 195 -9.19 9.58 -18.42
C GLU A 195 -8.31 10.27 -17.37
N PRO A 196 -8.85 11.25 -16.60
CA PRO A 196 -8.14 11.80 -15.45
C PRO A 196 -7.66 10.70 -14.50
N LEU A 197 -6.38 10.74 -14.14
CA LEU A 197 -5.73 9.73 -13.32
C LEU A 197 -4.99 10.41 -12.18
N PHE A 198 -5.14 9.87 -10.98
CA PHE A 198 -4.45 10.38 -9.79
C PHE A 198 -3.46 9.35 -9.23
N ASP A 199 -2.35 9.82 -8.66
CA ASP A 199 -1.48 9.00 -7.82
C ASP A 199 -1.50 9.46 -6.36
N ILE A 200 -1.16 8.56 -5.46
CA ILE A 200 -1.13 8.84 -4.03
C ILE A 200 0.18 9.53 -3.69
N ILE A 201 0.11 10.66 -2.99
CA ILE A 201 1.30 11.39 -2.54
C ILE A 201 2.15 10.49 -1.64
N GLY A 202 3.43 10.35 -1.98
CA GLY A 202 4.36 9.49 -1.24
C GLY A 202 4.10 8.00 -1.43
N ALA A 203 3.55 7.60 -2.58
CA ALA A 203 3.14 6.23 -2.94
C ALA A 203 2.05 5.65 -2.04
N TYR A 204 2.34 5.40 -0.77
CA TYR A 204 1.39 4.87 0.22
C TYR A 204 1.14 5.83 1.39
N ASP A 205 1.98 6.86 1.57
CA ASP A 205 1.89 7.75 2.73
C ASP A 205 0.58 8.56 2.77
N GLY A 206 0.10 8.98 1.60
CA GLY A 206 -1.14 9.72 1.43
C GLY A 206 -2.41 8.86 1.53
N LYS A 207 -2.29 7.56 1.82
CA LYS A 207 -3.43 6.65 2.00
C LYS A 207 -3.67 6.36 3.47
N LEU A 208 -4.85 6.72 3.96
CA LEU A 208 -5.28 6.46 5.33
C LEU A 208 -6.64 5.77 5.33
N TYR A 209 -6.94 5.06 6.42
CA TYR A 209 -8.18 4.29 6.59
C TYR A 209 -8.97 4.81 7.79
N PRO A 210 -10.30 4.65 7.81
CA PRO A 210 -11.12 4.99 8.96
C PRO A 210 -10.59 4.32 10.24
N SER A 211 -10.39 5.11 11.29
CA SER A 211 -9.88 4.65 12.59
C SER A 211 -10.77 5.10 13.75
N GLY A 212 -12.07 5.21 13.47
CA GLY A 212 -13.08 5.79 14.34
C GLY A 212 -14.12 6.55 13.51
N LYS A 213 -15.10 7.16 14.16
CA LYS A 213 -16.18 7.90 13.49
C LYS A 213 -15.66 9.15 12.74
N ASP A 214 -14.71 9.85 13.36
CA ASP A 214 -14.27 11.18 12.94
C ASP A 214 -12.74 11.27 12.74
N ALA A 215 -12.08 10.14 12.48
CA ALA A 215 -10.64 10.09 12.30
C ALA A 215 -10.21 9.03 11.28
N TYR A 216 -9.08 9.32 10.62
CA TYR A 216 -8.39 8.42 9.71
C TYR A 216 -6.98 8.17 10.22
N SER A 217 -6.49 6.93 10.09
CA SER A 217 -5.13 6.56 10.47
C SER A 217 -4.41 5.87 9.33
N ARG A 218 -3.09 6.08 9.24
CA ARG A 218 -2.22 5.23 8.42
C ARG A 218 -2.13 3.86 9.07
N ASN A 219 -2.24 2.79 8.30
CA ASN A 219 -2.00 1.45 8.83
C ASN A 219 -0.50 1.22 9.07
N SER A 220 -0.16 0.27 9.93
CA SER A 220 1.21 -0.24 10.05
C SER A 220 1.56 -1.08 8.82
N PRO A 221 2.85 -1.14 8.44
CA PRO A 221 3.36 -2.12 7.48
C PRO A 221 2.91 -3.55 7.84
N SER A 222 2.62 -4.35 6.82
CA SER A 222 2.12 -5.71 6.95
C SER A 222 2.89 -6.67 6.07
N SER A 223 3.02 -7.93 6.51
CA SER A 223 3.55 -9.04 5.70
C SER A 223 2.45 -9.89 5.08
N THR A 224 1.18 -9.62 5.40
CA THR A 224 0.03 -10.47 5.03
C THR A 224 -1.15 -9.68 4.47
N GLY A 225 -0.99 -8.40 4.18
CA GLY A 225 -2.09 -7.53 3.73
C GLY A 225 -3.05 -7.10 4.83
N VAL A 226 -3.03 -7.76 5.99
CA VAL A 226 -3.87 -7.40 7.15
C VAL A 226 -3.49 -6.01 7.62
N ARG A 227 -4.49 -5.12 7.71
CA ARG A 227 -4.33 -3.75 8.20
C ARG A 227 -4.41 -3.73 9.72
N THR A 228 -3.35 -3.24 10.34
CA THR A 228 -3.29 -2.95 11.77
C THR A 228 -2.92 -1.49 11.97
N PHE A 229 -3.19 -0.92 13.14
CA PHE A 229 -2.93 0.49 13.43
C PHE A 229 -2.15 0.58 14.75
N ALA A 230 -0.86 0.90 14.68
CA ALA A 230 -0.07 1.14 15.87
C ALA A 230 -0.36 2.53 16.46
N GLU A 231 -0.04 2.75 17.74
CA GLU A 231 -0.34 4.03 18.40
C GLU A 231 0.40 5.22 17.78
N ASN A 232 1.58 4.96 17.20
CA ASN A 232 2.47 5.95 16.60
C ASN A 232 2.21 6.21 15.11
N THR A 233 1.25 5.54 14.48
CA THR A 233 0.91 5.84 13.08
C THR A 233 0.22 7.20 12.97
N LEU A 234 0.42 7.90 11.85
CA LEU A 234 -0.27 9.16 11.57
C LEU A 234 -1.78 9.01 11.73
N LYS A 235 -2.38 9.91 12.52
CA LYS A 235 -3.84 10.05 12.68
C LYS A 235 -4.25 11.46 12.31
N ILE A 236 -5.36 11.60 11.59
CA ILE A 236 -5.90 12.88 11.15
C ILE A 236 -7.40 12.89 11.45
N SER A 237 -7.87 13.92 12.16
CA SER A 237 -9.29 14.14 12.43
C SER A 237 -10.03 14.77 11.25
N LYS A 238 -11.34 14.57 11.17
CA LYS A 238 -12.19 15.26 10.17
C LYS A 238 -12.14 16.78 10.34
N GLU A 239 -11.98 17.28 11.56
CA GLU A 239 -11.83 18.71 11.86
C GLU A 239 -10.58 19.29 11.20
N GLU A 240 -9.44 18.60 11.31
CA GLU A 240 -8.19 18.99 10.66
C GLU A 240 -8.30 18.98 9.13
N LEU A 241 -9.02 18.00 8.56
CA LEU A 241 -9.26 17.91 7.11
C LEU A 241 -10.14 19.07 6.61
N LYS A 242 -11.19 19.44 7.36
CA LYS A 242 -12.06 20.58 7.02
C LYS A 242 -11.32 21.92 6.99
N ALA A 243 -10.17 22.00 7.66
CA ALA A 243 -9.29 23.17 7.67
C ALA A 243 -8.30 23.22 6.48
N LEU A 244 -8.37 22.28 5.53
CA LEU A 244 -7.50 22.23 4.34
C LEU A 244 -7.93 23.10 3.16
N LYS A 245 -9.05 23.83 3.30
CA LYS A 245 -9.63 24.67 2.24
C LYS A 245 -8.66 25.70 1.68
#